data_AF-A0A958NG92-F1
#
_entry.id   AF-A0A958NG92-F1
#
_cell.length_a   1.000
_cell.length_b   1.000
_cell.length_c   1.000
_cell.angle_alpha   90.00
_cell.angle_beta   90.00
_cell.angle_gamma   90.00
#
_symmetry.space_group_name_H-M   'P 1'
#
loop_
_entity.id
_entity.type
_entity.pdbx_description
1 polymer ?
#
loop_
_entity_poly.entity_id
_entity_poly.type
_entity_poly.pdbx_seq_one_letter_code
_entity_poly.pdbx_strand_id
1 'polypeptide(L)'
;MNIPKHQPVVVMIAGLPGAGKSALAEALADQWHAAHISTDMVRNDLGLRGKYDPDSRKQVYEEVFRRMDAALKKGMVAIVDGSFHSPEMRGLLEEQVHDRPFFKIWIDCDEAVALDRVRSPRPFSEAGEEVYKKLRKDLVPFSKDEVVMLDSTNISVEDLKREAISKLQSAGFELPVISSAELLAGSLPDVLERKETHVSIVLITPSFTYKLKKPVTFSFLDFSTKEKRKFFCEEEVRLNRRLCNDVYLGVSEVAQDGKTVDYAVKMRTLKRELEMVKWMKEGRVTEDQVTSIARKIARFHREAEVIAEPPSESQLLQRFLNLQEPVSKAGGLLDEESLDRVESSFEQVRSFLENHDQLIRDRYHCGWVRDVHGDMHSGNIFLYEDPVIFDCIEFNPAFRQIDVLNEVAFFCMDMEAYGRDDLSSAFLKTYLEYIPAMLPEAEALFLYFKSYRANVRAKVNLLQAIQQREENPETALADFFKYLGLMETYLSKLPAPTTG
;
A
#
# COMPACT_ATOMS: atom_id res chain seq x y z
N MET A 1 -11.66 26.50 -29.15
CA MET A 1 -11.50 25.10 -29.60
C MET A 1 -10.28 24.55 -28.89
N ASN A 2 -10.47 23.68 -27.90
CA ASN A 2 -9.36 23.02 -27.20
C ASN A 2 -8.77 21.97 -28.15
N ILE A 3 -7.53 22.20 -28.59
CA ILE A 3 -6.72 21.20 -29.29
C ILE A 3 -6.28 20.18 -28.23
N PRO A 4 -6.46 18.86 -28.41
CA PRO A 4 -6.00 17.87 -27.44
C PRO A 4 -4.48 17.91 -27.40
N LYS A 5 -3.89 18.22 -26.23
CA LYS A 5 -2.46 18.00 -26.02
C LYS A 5 -2.27 16.51 -25.72
N HIS A 6 -1.44 15.88 -26.54
CA HIS A 6 -1.03 14.47 -26.57
C HIS A 6 -1.95 13.54 -27.38
N GLN A 7 -1.44 13.07 -28.53
CA GLN A 7 -2.03 11.97 -29.28
C GLN A 7 -1.85 10.66 -28.48
N PRO A 8 -2.81 9.72 -28.49
CA PRO A 8 -2.66 8.43 -27.83
C PRO A 8 -1.47 7.66 -28.42
N VAL A 9 -0.46 7.33 -27.62
CA VAL A 9 0.75 6.64 -28.09
C VAL A 9 0.76 5.19 -27.68
N VAL A 10 1.17 4.31 -28.60
CA VAL A 10 1.40 2.90 -28.32
C VAL A 10 2.88 2.57 -28.44
N VAL A 11 3.40 1.82 -27.48
CA VAL A 11 4.77 1.30 -27.47
C VAL A 11 4.72 -0.23 -27.43
N MET A 12 5.18 -0.87 -28.50
CA MET A 12 5.34 -2.32 -28.54
C MET A 12 6.74 -2.70 -28.03
N ILE A 13 6.80 -3.63 -27.09
CA ILE A 13 8.05 -4.20 -26.59
C ILE A 13 8.14 -5.67 -26.98
N ALA A 14 9.04 -5.95 -27.91
CA ALA A 14 9.26 -7.25 -28.53
C ALA A 14 10.62 -7.85 -28.15
N GLY A 15 10.76 -9.17 -28.31
CA GLY A 15 11.95 -9.91 -27.88
C GLY A 15 11.65 -11.38 -27.51
N LEU A 16 12.66 -12.25 -27.57
CA LEU A 16 12.50 -13.65 -27.19
C LEU A 16 12.23 -13.83 -25.68
N PRO A 17 11.69 -14.98 -25.23
CA PRO A 17 11.60 -15.30 -23.79
C PRO A 17 12.96 -15.11 -23.10
N GLY A 18 12.96 -14.56 -21.88
CA GLY A 18 14.21 -14.27 -21.14
C GLY A 18 14.92 -12.97 -21.54
N ALA A 19 14.52 -12.30 -22.63
CA ALA A 19 15.18 -11.07 -23.09
C ALA A 19 14.90 -9.82 -22.20
N GLY A 20 14.03 -9.88 -21.20
CA GLY A 20 13.77 -8.75 -20.29
C GLY A 20 12.66 -7.79 -20.72
N LYS A 21 11.81 -8.17 -21.68
CA LYS A 21 10.66 -7.37 -22.15
C LYS A 21 9.77 -6.85 -21.04
N SER A 22 9.20 -7.76 -20.23
CA SER A 22 8.23 -7.40 -19.21
C SER A 22 8.86 -6.55 -18.10
N ALA A 23 10.16 -6.76 -17.82
CA ALA A 23 10.90 -5.92 -16.88
C ALA A 23 11.07 -4.49 -17.40
N LEU A 24 11.45 -4.32 -18.67
CA LEU A 24 11.50 -2.99 -19.29
C LEU A 24 10.10 -2.35 -19.40
N ALA A 25 9.10 -3.14 -19.80
CA ALA A 25 7.72 -2.68 -19.94
C ALA A 25 7.14 -2.19 -18.62
N GLU A 26 7.38 -2.91 -17.52
CA GLU A 26 7.00 -2.50 -16.17
C GLU A 26 7.75 -1.23 -15.76
N ALA A 27 9.06 -1.16 -15.99
CA ALA A 27 9.86 0.01 -15.65
C ALA A 27 9.48 1.29 -16.43
N LEU A 28 9.13 1.16 -17.71
CA LEU A 28 8.65 2.26 -18.55
C LEU A 28 7.20 2.63 -18.21
N ALA A 29 6.32 1.65 -18.00
CA ALA A 29 4.97 1.90 -17.52
C ALA A 29 4.99 2.61 -16.18
N ASP A 30 5.98 2.30 -15.35
CA ASP A 30 6.15 2.93 -14.07
C ASP A 30 6.51 4.40 -14.17
N GLN A 31 7.42 4.76 -15.07
CA GLN A 31 7.89 6.13 -15.29
C GLN A 31 6.90 6.99 -16.07
N TRP A 32 6.19 6.40 -17.05
CA TRP A 32 5.28 7.13 -17.94
C TRP A 32 3.83 7.06 -17.51
N HIS A 33 3.54 6.35 -16.42
CA HIS A 33 2.17 6.03 -16.00
C HIS A 33 1.36 5.40 -17.15
N ALA A 34 2.01 4.51 -17.88
CA ALA A 34 1.43 3.85 -19.04
C ALA A 34 0.63 2.61 -18.60
N ALA A 35 -0.34 2.21 -19.43
CA ALA A 35 -0.98 0.92 -19.27
C ALA A 35 -0.05 -0.18 -19.80
N HIS A 36 0.44 -1.05 -18.91
CA HIS A 36 1.20 -2.23 -19.30
C HIS A 36 0.27 -3.40 -19.62
N ILE A 37 0.27 -3.85 -20.87
CA ILE A 37 -0.62 -4.89 -21.39
C ILE A 37 0.26 -6.02 -21.95
N SER A 38 0.44 -7.06 -21.15
CA SER A 38 1.23 -8.21 -21.54
C SER A 38 0.38 -9.30 -22.17
N THR A 39 0.85 -9.85 -23.28
CA THR A 39 0.25 -11.05 -23.90
C THR A 39 0.24 -12.26 -22.94
N ASP A 40 1.25 -12.39 -22.08
CA ASP A 40 1.32 -13.45 -21.07
C ASP A 40 0.35 -13.18 -19.89
N MET A 41 0.23 -11.93 -19.42
CA MET A 41 -0.75 -11.56 -18.39
C MET A 41 -2.19 -11.72 -18.87
N VAL A 42 -2.51 -11.26 -20.07
CA VAL A 42 -3.85 -11.40 -20.66
C VAL A 42 -4.22 -12.87 -20.82
N ARG A 43 -3.29 -13.70 -21.29
CA ARG A 43 -3.48 -15.15 -21.40
C ARG A 43 -3.76 -15.81 -20.05
N ASN A 44 -3.08 -15.37 -19.00
CA ASN A 44 -3.34 -15.82 -17.64
C ASN A 44 -4.76 -15.42 -17.18
N ASP A 45 -5.14 -14.16 -17.35
CA ASP A 45 -6.43 -13.63 -16.89
C ASP A 45 -7.62 -14.33 -17.57
N LEU A 46 -7.46 -14.72 -18.84
CA LEU A 46 -8.48 -15.46 -19.59
C LEU A 46 -8.50 -16.97 -19.29
N GLY A 47 -7.61 -17.49 -18.45
CA GLY A 47 -7.48 -18.93 -18.20
C GLY A 47 -7.01 -19.73 -19.42
N LEU A 48 -6.26 -19.09 -20.32
CA LEU A 48 -5.75 -19.66 -21.58
C LEU A 48 -4.26 -20.07 -21.50
N ARG A 49 -3.75 -20.25 -20.29
CA ARG A 49 -2.42 -20.81 -20.04
C ARG A 49 -2.21 -22.13 -20.79
N GLY A 50 -1.07 -22.27 -21.45
CA GLY A 50 -0.71 -23.40 -22.31
C GLY A 50 -1.43 -23.47 -23.67
N LYS A 51 -2.42 -22.62 -23.95
CA LYS A 51 -3.25 -22.71 -25.17
C LYS A 51 -2.80 -21.73 -26.24
N TYR A 52 -2.06 -22.21 -27.24
CA TYR A 52 -1.47 -21.40 -28.31
C TYR A 52 -2.08 -21.67 -29.70
N ASP A 53 -3.24 -22.29 -29.77
CA ASP A 53 -3.99 -22.48 -31.03
C ASP A 53 -4.52 -21.15 -31.59
N PRO A 54 -4.92 -21.10 -32.88
CA PRO A 54 -5.37 -19.86 -33.52
C PRO A 54 -6.54 -19.17 -32.82
N ASP A 55 -7.52 -19.92 -32.30
CA ASP A 55 -8.70 -19.36 -31.64
C ASP A 55 -8.33 -18.74 -30.29
N SER A 56 -7.54 -19.45 -29.47
CA SER A 56 -7.02 -18.91 -28.21
C SER A 56 -6.15 -17.68 -28.42
N ARG A 57 -5.33 -17.65 -29.49
CA ARG A 57 -4.53 -16.47 -29.86
C ARG A 57 -5.41 -15.29 -30.21
N LYS A 58 -6.44 -15.50 -31.03
CA LYS A 58 -7.39 -14.45 -31.41
C LYS A 58 -8.04 -13.82 -30.18
N GLN A 59 -8.51 -14.64 -29.23
CA GLN A 59 -9.09 -14.16 -27.97
C GLN A 59 -8.11 -13.31 -27.15
N VAL A 60 -6.85 -13.72 -27.04
CA VAL A 60 -5.82 -12.96 -26.32
C VAL A 60 -5.60 -11.61 -27.00
N TYR A 61 -5.46 -11.56 -28.32
CA TYR A 61 -5.23 -10.30 -29.04
C TYR A 61 -6.45 -9.38 -29.02
N GLU A 62 -7.67 -9.89 -29.15
CA GLU A 62 -8.90 -9.11 -28.98
C GLU A 62 -8.95 -8.46 -27.59
N GLU A 63 -8.56 -9.17 -26.54
CA GLU A 63 -8.51 -8.63 -25.18
C GLU A 63 -7.35 -7.64 -24.98
N VAL A 64 -6.18 -7.87 -25.59
CA VAL A 64 -5.08 -6.90 -25.64
C VAL A 64 -5.56 -5.59 -26.27
N PHE A 65 -6.24 -5.66 -27.42
CA PHE A 65 -6.77 -4.49 -28.11
C PHE A 65 -7.83 -3.77 -27.28
N ARG A 66 -8.75 -4.52 -26.66
CA ARG A 66 -9.75 -3.94 -25.77
C ARG A 66 -9.12 -3.17 -24.60
N ARG A 67 -8.09 -3.72 -23.95
CA ARG A 67 -7.35 -3.06 -22.86
C ARG A 67 -6.55 -1.86 -23.35
N MET A 68 -5.93 -1.99 -24.52
CA MET A 68 -5.17 -0.93 -25.18
C MET A 68 -6.08 0.25 -25.53
N ASP A 69 -7.17 0.03 -26.25
CA ASP A 69 -8.11 1.07 -26.63
C ASP A 69 -8.77 1.72 -25.41
N ALA A 70 -9.01 0.96 -24.34
CA ALA A 70 -9.45 1.54 -23.07
C ALA A 70 -8.39 2.53 -22.53
N ALA A 71 -7.13 2.12 -22.41
CA ALA A 71 -6.04 2.99 -21.93
C ALA A 71 -5.86 4.24 -22.81
N LEU A 72 -5.93 4.09 -24.12
CA LEU A 72 -5.76 5.19 -25.07
C LEU A 72 -6.92 6.18 -25.04
N LYS A 73 -8.17 5.71 -24.89
CA LYS A 73 -9.34 6.59 -24.64
C LYS A 73 -9.19 7.44 -23.40
N LYS A 74 -8.34 6.98 -22.47
CA LYS A 74 -8.02 7.64 -21.20
C LYS A 74 -6.75 8.47 -21.31
N GLY A 75 -6.22 8.72 -22.51
CA GLY A 75 -5.05 9.57 -22.73
C GLY A 75 -3.73 8.97 -22.21
N MET A 76 -3.72 7.70 -21.81
CA MET A 76 -2.50 7.01 -21.35
C MET A 76 -1.66 6.56 -22.55
N VAL A 77 -0.36 6.38 -22.34
CA VAL A 77 0.46 5.54 -23.22
C VAL A 77 0.05 4.08 -22.99
N ALA A 78 -0.07 3.29 -24.05
CA ALA A 78 -0.27 1.85 -23.95
C ALA A 78 1.03 1.13 -24.30
N ILE A 79 1.61 0.40 -23.34
CA ILE A 79 2.77 -0.45 -23.55
C ILE A 79 2.29 -1.89 -23.74
N VAL A 80 2.50 -2.45 -24.91
CA VAL A 80 2.13 -3.83 -25.23
C VAL A 80 3.39 -4.68 -25.31
N ASP A 81 3.55 -5.64 -24.40
CA ASP A 81 4.71 -6.53 -24.39
C ASP A 81 4.36 -7.98 -24.80
N GLY A 82 5.25 -8.57 -25.59
CA GLY A 82 5.05 -9.90 -26.17
C GLY A 82 6.23 -10.35 -27.01
N SER A 83 6.24 -11.59 -27.49
CA SER A 83 7.38 -12.07 -28.30
C SER A 83 7.46 -11.39 -29.66
N PHE A 84 6.31 -11.15 -30.30
CA PHE A 84 6.17 -10.54 -31.63
C PHE A 84 7.19 -11.08 -32.64
N HIS A 85 7.40 -12.40 -32.64
CA HIS A 85 8.48 -13.06 -33.39
C HIS A 85 8.21 -13.17 -34.90
N SER A 86 6.96 -12.98 -35.35
CA SER A 86 6.56 -13.13 -36.76
C SER A 86 5.91 -11.85 -37.31
N PRO A 87 6.00 -11.57 -38.62
CA PRO A 87 5.36 -10.42 -39.26
C PRO A 87 3.84 -10.40 -39.08
N GLU A 88 3.17 -11.55 -39.12
CA GLU A 88 1.72 -11.66 -38.94
C GLU A 88 1.26 -11.08 -37.60
N MET A 89 1.88 -11.50 -36.49
CA MET A 89 1.58 -10.97 -35.16
C MET A 89 1.89 -9.48 -34.97
N ARG A 90 2.91 -8.96 -35.68
CA ARG A 90 3.22 -7.53 -35.67
C ARG A 90 2.14 -6.77 -36.43
N GLY A 91 1.74 -7.30 -37.59
CA GLY A 91 0.68 -6.77 -38.44
C GLY A 91 -0.64 -6.60 -37.71
N LEU A 92 -1.03 -7.55 -36.85
CA LEU A 92 -2.24 -7.44 -36.03
C LEU A 92 -2.25 -6.19 -35.14
N LEU A 93 -1.11 -5.86 -34.51
CA LEU A 93 -1.01 -4.67 -33.67
C LEU A 93 -0.87 -3.40 -34.52
N GLU A 94 -0.08 -3.45 -35.59
CA GLU A 94 0.13 -2.35 -36.54
C GLU A 94 -1.17 -1.90 -37.21
N GLU A 95 -2.02 -2.85 -37.62
CA GLU A 95 -3.34 -2.56 -38.19
C GLU A 95 -4.25 -1.88 -37.16
N GLN A 96 -4.19 -2.28 -35.90
CA GLN A 96 -5.01 -1.67 -34.83
C GLN A 96 -4.56 -0.24 -34.48
N VAL A 97 -3.29 0.11 -34.71
CA VAL A 97 -2.69 1.40 -34.28
C VAL A 97 -2.27 2.28 -35.46
N HIS A 98 -2.70 1.98 -36.68
CA HIS A 98 -2.31 2.70 -37.91
C HIS A 98 -2.65 4.20 -37.91
N ASP A 99 -3.60 4.62 -37.06
CA ASP A 99 -4.11 5.99 -36.94
C ASP A 99 -3.42 6.83 -35.86
N ARG A 100 -2.40 6.28 -35.19
CA ARG A 100 -1.77 6.91 -34.01
C ARG A 100 -0.25 6.68 -33.94
N PRO A 101 0.50 7.50 -33.18
CA PRO A 101 1.92 7.28 -32.99
C PRO A 101 2.20 5.89 -32.40
N PHE A 102 3.05 5.13 -33.11
CA PHE A 102 3.40 3.76 -32.75
C PHE A 102 4.92 3.59 -32.74
N PHE A 103 5.45 3.22 -31.58
CA PHE A 103 6.87 2.98 -31.37
C PHE A 103 7.13 1.51 -31.10
N LYS A 104 8.19 0.98 -31.69
CA LYS A 104 8.57 -0.43 -31.57
C LYS A 104 9.91 -0.52 -30.87
N ILE A 105 10.03 -1.39 -29.88
CA ILE A 105 11.29 -1.74 -29.22
C ILE A 105 11.53 -3.23 -29.43
N TRP A 106 12.73 -3.60 -29.84
CA TRP A 106 13.20 -4.98 -29.83
C TRP A 106 14.32 -5.09 -28.80
N ILE A 107 14.13 -5.98 -27.83
CA ILE A 107 15.16 -6.31 -26.87
C ILE A 107 15.86 -7.59 -27.32
N ASP A 108 17.13 -7.44 -27.68
CA ASP A 108 18.04 -8.54 -27.91
C ASP A 108 18.71 -8.96 -26.60
N CYS A 109 19.13 -10.22 -26.54
CA CYS A 109 19.80 -10.79 -25.38
C CYS A 109 20.60 -12.02 -25.81
N ASP A 110 21.83 -12.12 -25.32
CA ASP A 110 22.65 -13.31 -25.51
C ASP A 110 21.88 -14.59 -25.14
N GLU A 111 22.06 -15.64 -25.95
CA GLU A 111 21.34 -16.89 -25.81
C GLU A 111 21.56 -17.53 -24.45
N ALA A 112 22.80 -17.57 -23.98
CA ALA A 112 23.12 -18.24 -22.72
C ALA A 112 22.45 -17.51 -21.55
N VAL A 113 22.46 -16.17 -21.58
CA VAL A 113 21.80 -15.34 -20.57
C VAL A 113 20.28 -15.48 -20.63
N ALA A 114 19.68 -15.46 -21.82
CA ALA A 114 18.24 -15.65 -21.99
C ALA A 114 17.81 -17.05 -21.51
N LEU A 115 18.57 -18.09 -21.84
CA LEU A 115 18.32 -19.47 -21.42
C LEU A 115 18.47 -19.65 -19.91
N ASP A 116 19.42 -18.98 -19.27
CA ASP A 116 19.56 -18.98 -17.81
C ASP A 116 18.35 -18.30 -17.14
N ARG A 117 17.95 -17.13 -17.64
CA ARG A 117 16.77 -16.39 -17.14
C ARG A 117 15.47 -17.18 -17.27
N VAL A 118 15.30 -17.98 -18.33
CA VAL A 118 14.06 -18.75 -18.50
C VAL A 118 13.93 -19.95 -17.56
N ARG A 119 15.05 -20.43 -16.99
CA ARG A 119 15.07 -21.53 -16.00
C ARG A 119 14.52 -21.12 -14.64
N SER A 120 14.66 -19.85 -14.30
CA SER A 120 14.09 -19.29 -13.07
C SER A 120 12.57 -19.11 -13.22
N PRO A 121 11.78 -19.39 -12.16
CA PRO A 121 10.34 -19.11 -12.15
C PRO A 121 10.09 -17.63 -12.40
N ARG A 122 9.15 -17.32 -13.30
CA ARG A 122 8.78 -15.95 -13.66
C ARG A 122 7.27 -15.76 -13.52
N PRO A 123 6.81 -14.62 -13.00
CA PRO A 123 5.39 -14.32 -12.95
C PRO A 123 4.77 -14.38 -14.36
N PHE A 124 3.66 -15.10 -14.49
CA PHE A 124 2.80 -15.16 -15.69
C PHE A 124 3.40 -15.74 -16.98
N SER A 125 4.72 -15.91 -17.09
CA SER A 125 5.37 -16.47 -18.28
C SER A 125 5.61 -17.97 -18.17
N GLU A 126 5.12 -18.73 -19.16
CA GLU A 126 5.25 -20.20 -19.21
C GLU A 126 6.38 -20.68 -20.14
N ALA A 127 7.07 -19.75 -20.78
CA ALA A 127 8.04 -20.07 -21.83
C ALA A 127 9.36 -20.59 -21.24
N GLY A 128 9.53 -21.91 -21.23
CA GLY A 128 10.80 -22.58 -20.92
C GLY A 128 11.78 -22.65 -22.10
N GLU A 129 12.86 -23.43 -21.94
CA GLU A 129 13.93 -23.59 -22.93
C GLU A 129 13.43 -24.11 -24.29
N GLU A 130 12.47 -25.05 -24.31
CA GLU A 130 11.90 -25.57 -25.55
C GLU A 130 11.11 -24.52 -26.33
N VAL A 131 10.33 -23.70 -25.61
CA VAL A 131 9.58 -22.59 -26.21
C VAL A 131 10.53 -21.55 -26.76
N TYR A 132 11.59 -21.20 -26.03
CA TYR A 132 12.64 -20.28 -26.52
C TYR A 132 13.23 -20.77 -27.85
N LYS A 133 13.68 -22.03 -27.91
CA LYS A 133 14.30 -22.61 -29.13
C LYS A 133 13.35 -22.60 -30.31
N LYS A 134 12.07 -22.93 -30.09
CA LYS A 134 11.04 -22.89 -31.13
C LYS A 134 10.83 -21.46 -31.64
N LEU A 135 10.60 -20.51 -30.74
CA LEU A 135 10.37 -19.12 -31.11
C LEU A 135 11.57 -18.48 -31.81
N ARG A 136 12.79 -18.87 -31.43
CA ARG A 136 14.02 -18.42 -32.09
C ARG A 136 14.13 -18.95 -33.52
N LYS A 137 13.75 -20.21 -33.75
CA LYS A 137 13.74 -20.79 -35.10
C LYS A 137 12.71 -20.11 -36.00
N ASP A 138 11.56 -19.75 -35.44
CA ASP A 138 10.45 -19.10 -36.13
C ASP A 138 10.55 -17.56 -36.11
N LEU A 139 11.67 -17.01 -35.62
CA LEU A 139 11.89 -15.57 -35.52
C LEU A 139 12.23 -14.99 -36.89
N VAL A 140 11.43 -14.03 -37.32
CA VAL A 140 11.76 -13.14 -38.45
C VAL A 140 12.27 -11.83 -37.85
N PRO A 141 13.56 -11.45 -38.00
CA PRO A 141 14.09 -10.23 -37.40
C PRO A 141 13.34 -8.96 -37.87
N PHE A 142 13.40 -7.90 -37.05
CA PHE A 142 12.99 -6.57 -37.49
C PHE A 142 14.04 -5.97 -38.45
N SER A 143 13.62 -5.08 -39.35
CA SER A 143 14.58 -4.21 -40.02
C SER A 143 15.13 -3.19 -39.02
N LYS A 144 16.41 -2.81 -39.15
CA LYS A 144 17.09 -1.89 -38.20
C LYS A 144 16.44 -0.51 -38.14
N ASP A 145 15.78 -0.09 -39.21
CA ASP A 145 15.15 1.22 -39.31
C ASP A 145 13.69 1.22 -38.81
N GLU A 146 13.13 0.05 -38.50
CA GLU A 146 11.73 -0.11 -38.08
C GLU A 146 11.54 -0.14 -36.56
N VAL A 147 12.63 -0.30 -35.80
CA VAL A 147 12.56 -0.62 -34.37
C VAL A 147 13.73 -0.04 -33.58
N VAL A 148 13.47 0.39 -32.35
CA VAL A 148 14.50 0.72 -31.37
C VAL A 148 15.12 -0.58 -30.86
N MET A 149 16.37 -0.83 -31.23
CA MET A 149 17.15 -1.99 -30.77
C MET A 149 17.79 -1.72 -29.41
N LEU A 150 17.61 -2.63 -28.46
CA LEU A 150 18.24 -2.64 -27.14
C LEU A 150 18.91 -3.99 -26.87
N ASP A 151 19.93 -4.01 -26.02
CA ASP A 151 20.61 -5.24 -25.57
C ASP A 151 20.49 -5.36 -24.04
N SER A 152 19.90 -6.46 -23.56
CA SER A 152 19.71 -6.69 -22.13
C SER A 152 20.73 -7.64 -21.48
N THR A 153 21.79 -8.02 -22.19
CA THR A 153 22.71 -9.10 -21.78
C THR A 153 23.40 -8.83 -20.43
N ASN A 154 23.97 -7.64 -20.23
CA ASN A 154 24.76 -7.29 -19.04
C ASN A 154 24.46 -5.88 -18.53
N ILE A 155 23.18 -5.52 -18.51
CA ILE A 155 22.73 -4.18 -18.16
C ILE A 155 21.64 -4.25 -17.08
N SER A 156 21.63 -3.28 -16.16
CA SER A 156 20.56 -3.17 -15.19
C SER A 156 19.26 -2.75 -15.87
N VAL A 157 18.10 -3.09 -15.29
CA VAL A 157 16.80 -2.64 -15.81
C VAL A 157 16.74 -1.10 -15.87
N GLU A 158 17.36 -0.42 -14.90
CA GLU A 158 17.38 1.05 -14.83
C GLU A 158 18.22 1.69 -15.93
N ASP A 159 19.37 1.08 -16.27
CA ASP A 159 20.20 1.52 -17.39
C ASP A 159 19.51 1.21 -18.74
N LEU A 160 18.92 0.03 -18.88
CA LEU A 160 18.15 -0.36 -20.08
C LEU A 160 16.96 0.59 -20.30
N LYS A 161 16.27 0.98 -19.22
CA LYS A 161 15.19 1.97 -19.24
C LYS A 161 15.69 3.33 -19.72
N ARG A 162 16.81 3.81 -19.18
CA ARG A 162 17.44 5.08 -19.61
C ARG A 162 17.80 5.06 -21.10
N GLU A 163 18.38 3.97 -21.58
CA GLU A 163 18.72 3.80 -22.99
C GLU A 163 17.46 3.77 -23.87
N ALA A 164 16.43 3.02 -23.47
CA ALA A 164 15.15 2.95 -24.16
C ALA A 164 14.52 4.34 -24.32
N ILE A 165 14.46 5.12 -23.24
CA ILE A 165 13.92 6.49 -23.26
C ILE A 165 14.71 7.38 -24.22
N SER A 166 16.05 7.36 -24.13
CA SER A 166 16.90 8.20 -24.98
C SER A 166 16.73 7.88 -26.47
N LYS A 167 16.66 6.59 -26.83
CA LYS A 167 16.45 6.17 -28.22
C LYS A 167 15.04 6.48 -28.73
N LEU A 168 14.02 6.29 -27.90
CA LEU A 168 12.65 6.66 -28.25
C LEU A 168 12.49 8.16 -28.46
N GLN A 169 13.08 8.99 -27.60
CA GLN A 169 13.09 10.46 -27.78
C GLN A 169 13.77 10.85 -29.09
N SER A 170 14.88 10.19 -29.44
CA SER A 170 15.56 10.39 -30.72
C SER A 170 14.70 9.97 -31.92
N ALA A 171 13.80 9.01 -31.73
CA ALA A 171 12.80 8.58 -32.70
C ALA A 171 11.54 9.47 -32.71
N GLY A 172 11.51 10.57 -31.95
CA GLY A 172 10.39 11.51 -31.90
C GLY A 172 9.31 11.17 -30.87
N PHE A 173 9.57 10.25 -29.92
CA PHE A 173 8.68 10.02 -28.78
C PHE A 173 8.80 11.17 -27.78
N GLU A 174 7.76 11.99 -27.69
CA GLU A 174 7.62 12.93 -26.58
C GLU A 174 7.17 12.17 -25.33
N LEU A 175 7.96 12.25 -24.26
CA LEU A 175 7.59 11.66 -22.99
C LEU A 175 6.24 12.26 -22.54
N PRO A 176 5.25 11.45 -22.13
CA PRO A 176 4.14 11.96 -21.34
C PRO A 176 4.72 12.38 -19.99
N VAL A 177 5.18 13.63 -19.91
CA VAL A 177 5.53 14.25 -18.64
C VAL A 177 4.20 14.53 -17.98
N ILE A 178 3.81 13.72 -16.99
CA ILE A 178 2.70 14.09 -16.12
C ILE A 178 3.10 15.41 -15.48
N SER A 179 2.38 16.47 -15.84
CA SER A 179 2.64 17.77 -15.28
C SER A 179 2.11 17.78 -13.84
N SER A 180 2.91 18.29 -12.90
CA SER A 180 2.47 18.47 -11.51
C SER A 180 1.22 19.32 -11.37
N ALA A 181 0.84 20.10 -12.39
CA ALA A 181 -0.43 20.80 -12.41
C ALA A 181 -1.62 19.82 -12.39
N GLU A 182 -1.51 18.65 -13.02
CA GLU A 182 -2.55 17.63 -13.07
C GLU A 182 -2.57 16.73 -11.82
N LEU A 183 -1.40 16.42 -11.25
CA LEU A 183 -1.29 15.72 -9.96
C LEU A 183 -1.77 16.59 -8.79
N LEU A 184 -1.51 17.90 -8.81
CA LEU A 184 -1.96 18.84 -7.77
C LEU A 184 -3.42 19.31 -7.97
N ALA A 185 -3.92 19.39 -9.21
CA ALA A 185 -5.31 19.74 -9.51
C ALA A 185 -6.28 18.54 -9.55
N GLY A 186 -5.79 17.29 -9.45
CA GLY A 186 -6.61 16.08 -9.53
C GLY A 186 -7.06 15.72 -10.96
N SER A 187 -6.38 16.23 -11.98
CA SER A 187 -6.67 16.02 -13.40
C SER A 187 -5.66 15.06 -14.06
N LEU A 188 -5.12 14.10 -13.32
CA LEU A 188 -4.62 12.87 -13.95
C LEU A 188 -5.78 12.29 -14.79
N PRO A 189 -5.56 11.90 -16.04
CA PRO A 189 -6.53 11.06 -16.73
C PRO A 189 -6.76 9.80 -15.86
N ASP A 190 -8.02 9.46 -15.58
CA ASP A 190 -8.44 8.31 -14.75
C ASP A 190 -8.28 8.37 -13.22
N VAL A 191 -8.33 9.53 -12.57
CA VAL A 191 -8.59 9.53 -11.11
C VAL A 191 -10.00 8.98 -10.86
N LEU A 192 -10.08 7.78 -10.29
CA LEU A 192 -11.33 7.20 -9.82
C LEU A 192 -11.82 7.91 -8.55
N GLU A 193 -10.88 8.24 -7.66
CA GLU A 193 -11.19 8.88 -6.38
C GLU A 193 -10.00 9.71 -5.91
N ARG A 194 -10.29 10.92 -5.38
CA ARG A 194 -9.33 11.75 -4.67
C ARG A 194 -9.74 11.80 -3.20
N LYS A 195 -8.91 11.25 -2.32
CA LYS A 195 -9.07 11.37 -0.87
C LYS A 195 -8.08 12.36 -0.32
N GLU A 196 -8.49 13.05 0.72
CA GLU A 196 -7.68 14.06 1.36
C GLU A 196 -7.73 13.87 2.88
N THR A 197 -6.57 13.75 3.49
CA THR A 197 -6.41 13.70 4.95
C THR A 197 -5.76 14.99 5.43
N HIS A 198 -5.56 15.16 6.74
CA HIS A 198 -4.88 16.34 7.29
C HIS A 198 -3.43 16.49 6.79
N VAL A 199 -2.77 15.38 6.43
CA VAL A 199 -1.35 15.33 6.08
C VAL A 199 -1.07 14.84 4.66
N SER A 200 -2.07 14.34 3.93
CA SER A 200 -1.85 13.72 2.62
C SER A 200 -3.01 13.91 1.65
N ILE A 201 -2.71 13.77 0.36
CA ILE A 201 -3.67 13.66 -0.74
C ILE A 201 -3.42 12.30 -1.39
N VAL A 202 -4.47 11.49 -1.52
CA VAL A 202 -4.42 10.16 -2.12
C VAL A 202 -5.22 10.18 -3.41
N LEU A 203 -4.56 9.90 -4.53
CA LEU A 203 -5.15 9.80 -5.85
C LEU A 203 -5.24 8.32 -6.23
N ILE A 204 -6.45 7.82 -6.38
CA ILE A 204 -6.71 6.42 -6.71
C ILE A 204 -7.03 6.34 -8.20
N THR A 205 -6.24 5.59 -8.96
CA THR A 205 -6.48 5.26 -10.37
C THR A 205 -6.79 3.75 -10.50
N PRO A 206 -7.18 3.23 -11.67
CA PRO A 206 -7.45 1.80 -11.82
C PRO A 206 -6.27 0.89 -11.50
N SER A 207 -5.04 1.32 -11.81
CA SER A 207 -3.84 0.50 -11.69
C SER A 207 -2.97 0.89 -10.49
N PHE A 208 -2.91 2.19 -10.18
CA PHE A 208 -2.03 2.73 -9.15
C PHE A 208 -2.73 3.74 -8.24
N THR A 209 -2.31 3.75 -6.99
CA THR A 209 -2.65 4.80 -6.03
C THR A 209 -1.40 5.63 -5.75
N TYR A 210 -1.55 6.94 -5.73
CA TYR A 210 -0.49 7.90 -5.41
C TYR A 210 -0.83 8.64 -4.14
N LYS A 211 0.04 8.58 -3.13
CA LYS A 211 -0.11 9.33 -1.88
C LYS A 211 0.94 10.43 -1.82
N LEU A 212 0.47 11.67 -1.95
CA LEU A 212 1.27 12.88 -1.80
C LEU A 212 1.18 13.37 -0.36
N LYS A 213 2.30 13.82 0.19
CA LYS A 213 2.35 14.45 1.51
C LYS A 213 2.10 15.95 1.36
N LYS A 214 1.26 16.51 2.23
CA LYS A 214 0.97 17.96 2.22
C LYS A 214 2.12 18.73 2.88
N PRO A 215 2.38 19.99 2.49
CA PRO A 215 3.41 20.83 3.09
C PRO A 215 2.96 21.38 4.45
N VAL A 216 2.83 20.51 5.45
CA VAL A 216 2.31 20.84 6.79
C VAL A 216 3.33 20.53 7.88
N THR A 217 3.21 21.22 9.01
CA THR A 217 4.02 20.97 10.20
C THR A 217 3.10 20.89 11.42
N PHE A 218 3.28 19.82 12.19
CA PHE A 218 2.61 19.53 13.45
C PHE A 218 3.67 19.22 14.53
N SER A 219 3.26 19.17 15.79
CA SER A 219 4.18 18.85 16.91
C SER A 219 4.84 17.48 16.80
N PHE A 220 4.23 16.55 16.05
CA PHE A 220 4.68 15.17 15.88
C PHE A 220 5.15 14.86 14.46
N LEU A 221 5.12 15.83 13.54
CA LEU A 221 5.38 15.60 12.12
C LEU A 221 5.79 16.87 11.38
N ASP A 222 6.80 16.78 10.51
CA ASP A 222 7.22 17.91 9.67
C ASP A 222 7.40 17.52 8.20
N PHE A 223 6.47 17.96 7.36
CA PHE A 223 6.47 17.82 5.90
C PHE A 223 6.71 19.16 5.17
N SER A 224 7.24 20.17 5.88
CA SER A 224 7.41 21.54 5.35
C SER A 224 8.19 21.61 4.04
N THR A 225 9.29 20.86 3.91
CA THR A 225 10.16 20.89 2.74
C THR A 225 9.95 19.68 1.83
N LYS A 226 10.26 19.85 0.54
CA LYS A 226 10.23 18.78 -0.45
C LYS A 226 11.12 17.60 -0.04
N GLU A 227 12.29 17.88 0.50
CA GLU A 227 13.28 16.88 0.93
C GLU A 227 12.75 16.06 2.11
N LYS A 228 12.05 16.69 3.06
CA LYS A 228 11.38 15.99 4.16
C LYS A 228 10.25 15.10 3.64
N ARG A 229 9.43 15.60 2.71
CA ARG A 229 8.37 14.79 2.09
C ARG A 229 8.94 13.59 1.33
N LYS A 230 10.03 13.78 0.58
CA LYS A 230 10.75 12.68 -0.07
C LYS A 230 11.16 11.62 0.95
N PHE A 231 11.86 12.03 2.00
CA PHE A 231 12.32 11.13 3.07
C PHE A 231 11.17 10.32 3.66
N PHE A 232 10.05 10.96 4.01
CA PHE A 232 8.92 10.23 4.58
C PHE A 232 8.17 9.38 3.55
N CYS A 233 8.16 9.73 2.26
CA CYS A 233 7.66 8.83 1.21
C CYS A 233 8.52 7.56 1.13
N GLU A 234 9.85 7.69 1.22
CA GLU A 234 10.79 6.56 1.24
C GLU A 234 10.59 5.71 2.51
N GLU A 235 10.41 6.33 3.68
CA GLU A 235 10.11 5.62 4.92
C GLU A 235 8.78 4.88 4.87
N GLU A 236 7.74 5.48 4.31
CA GLU A 236 6.44 4.82 4.15
C GLU A 236 6.56 3.56 3.28
N VAL A 237 7.27 3.65 2.15
CA VAL A 237 7.56 2.49 1.29
C VAL A 237 8.35 1.42 2.05
N ARG A 238 9.43 1.83 2.74
CA ARG A 238 10.31 0.92 3.50
C ARG A 238 9.53 0.16 4.57
N LEU A 239 8.74 0.87 5.37
CA LEU A 239 8.03 0.32 6.52
C LEU A 239 6.86 -0.58 6.12
N ASN A 240 6.11 -0.20 5.07
CA ASN A 240 4.96 -0.98 4.63
C ASN A 240 5.34 -2.26 3.87
N ARG A 241 6.47 -2.28 3.15
CA ARG A 241 6.98 -3.50 2.49
C ARG A 241 7.21 -4.67 3.44
N ARG A 242 7.37 -4.42 4.75
CA ARG A 242 7.49 -5.45 5.80
C ARG A 242 6.24 -6.34 5.90
N LEU A 243 5.06 -5.80 5.54
CA LEU A 243 3.77 -6.51 5.63
C LEU A 243 3.02 -6.60 4.30
N CYS A 244 3.41 -5.82 3.28
CA CYS A 244 2.80 -5.85 1.95
C CYS A 244 3.77 -5.48 0.82
N ASN A 245 4.81 -6.30 0.61
CA ASN A 245 5.91 -6.04 -0.32
C ASN A 245 5.47 -5.68 -1.75
N ASP A 246 4.46 -6.36 -2.29
CA ASP A 246 4.03 -6.19 -3.69
C ASP A 246 3.06 -5.02 -3.90
N VAL A 247 2.65 -4.34 -2.82
CA VAL A 247 1.71 -3.22 -2.86
C VAL A 247 2.46 -1.90 -3.02
N TYR A 248 3.51 -1.65 -2.23
CA TYR A 248 4.29 -0.41 -2.28
C TYR A 248 5.41 -0.51 -3.33
N LEU A 249 5.21 0.15 -4.46
CA LEU A 249 6.08 0.06 -5.64
C LEU A 249 7.30 0.99 -5.54
N GLY A 250 7.18 2.12 -4.85
CA GLY A 250 8.29 3.04 -4.63
C GLY A 250 7.84 4.49 -4.46
N VAL A 251 8.78 5.40 -4.67
CA VAL A 251 8.53 6.85 -4.68
C VAL A 251 8.62 7.36 -6.11
N SER A 252 7.56 8.02 -6.57
CA SER A 252 7.50 8.67 -7.87
C SER A 252 7.79 10.16 -7.74
N GLU A 253 8.56 10.70 -8.68
CA GLU A 253 8.75 12.13 -8.81
C GLU A 253 7.49 12.82 -9.32
N VAL A 254 7.20 14.00 -8.76
CA VAL A 254 6.12 14.87 -9.22
C VAL A 254 6.79 16.06 -9.92
N ALA A 255 6.71 16.11 -11.26
CA ALA A 255 7.48 17.04 -12.09
C ALA A 255 6.62 18.10 -12.81
N GLN A 256 6.98 19.37 -12.68
CA GLN A 256 6.35 20.51 -13.34
C GLN A 256 7.34 21.12 -14.32
N ASP A 257 6.95 21.29 -15.58
CA ASP A 257 7.79 21.87 -16.64
C ASP A 257 9.19 21.23 -16.70
N GLY A 258 9.25 19.90 -16.53
CA GLY A 258 10.49 19.12 -16.54
C GLY A 258 11.33 19.22 -15.24
N LYS A 259 10.81 19.82 -14.17
CA LYS A 259 11.49 19.96 -12.88
C LYS A 259 10.73 19.26 -11.77
N THR A 260 11.42 18.46 -10.96
CA THR A 260 10.82 17.77 -9.79
C THR A 260 10.45 18.78 -8.70
N VAL A 261 9.14 18.99 -8.53
CA VAL A 261 8.55 19.89 -7.53
C VAL A 261 8.13 19.17 -6.27
N ASP A 262 7.83 17.87 -6.33
CA ASP A 262 7.49 17.06 -5.16
C ASP A 262 7.71 15.56 -5.38
N TYR A 263 7.28 14.73 -4.43
CA TYR A 263 7.31 13.27 -4.49
C TYR A 263 6.00 12.66 -4.00
N ALA A 264 5.67 11.49 -4.53
CA ALA A 264 4.50 10.71 -4.12
C ALA A 264 4.88 9.26 -3.84
N VAL A 265 4.28 8.64 -2.83
CA VAL A 265 4.31 7.18 -2.68
C VAL A 265 3.46 6.59 -3.80
N LYS A 266 4.02 5.66 -4.57
CA LYS A 266 3.31 4.89 -5.59
C LYS A 266 3.04 3.48 -5.08
N MET A 267 1.78 3.08 -5.12
CA MET A 267 1.33 1.75 -4.72
C MET A 267 0.37 1.16 -5.75
N ARG A 268 0.22 -0.17 -5.78
CA ARG A 268 -0.86 -0.82 -6.56
C ARG A 268 -2.21 -0.44 -5.97
N THR A 269 -3.20 -0.18 -6.82
CA THR A 269 -4.56 0.07 -6.35
C THR A 269 -5.14 -1.19 -5.72
N LEU A 270 -5.53 -1.10 -4.45
CA LEU A 270 -6.17 -2.19 -3.72
C LEU A 270 -7.67 -2.25 -4.03
N LYS A 271 -8.21 -3.47 -4.08
CA LYS A 271 -9.60 -3.76 -4.38
C LYS A 271 -10.49 -3.39 -3.20
N ARG A 272 -11.27 -2.31 -3.33
CA ARG A 272 -12.15 -1.76 -2.28
C ARG A 272 -13.13 -2.80 -1.71
N GLU A 273 -13.53 -3.77 -2.52
CA GLU A 273 -14.39 -4.88 -2.11
C GLU A 273 -13.75 -5.85 -1.13
N LEU A 274 -12.43 -5.80 -0.93
CA LEU A 274 -11.68 -6.64 0.02
C LEU A 274 -11.30 -5.88 1.30
N GLU A 275 -11.75 -4.64 1.48
CA GLU A 275 -11.50 -3.88 2.72
C GLU A 275 -12.08 -4.59 3.93
N MET A 276 -11.23 -4.93 4.89
CA MET A 276 -11.65 -5.66 6.08
C MET A 276 -12.70 -4.85 6.87
N VAL A 277 -12.52 -3.53 7.00
CA VAL A 277 -13.51 -2.66 7.68
C VAL A 277 -14.92 -2.76 7.06
N LYS A 278 -15.02 -2.92 5.74
CA LYS A 278 -16.31 -3.12 5.06
C LYS A 278 -16.91 -4.47 5.45
N TRP A 279 -16.10 -5.52 5.44
CA TRP A 279 -16.56 -6.87 5.81
C TRP A 279 -16.89 -6.99 7.30
N MET A 280 -16.19 -6.25 8.17
CA MET A 280 -16.49 -6.18 9.60
C MET A 280 -17.90 -5.59 9.82
N LYS A 281 -18.22 -4.48 9.15
CA LYS A 281 -19.56 -3.87 9.18
C LYS A 281 -20.66 -4.80 8.65
N GLU A 282 -20.33 -5.60 7.64
CA GLU A 282 -21.25 -6.57 7.02
C GLU A 282 -21.31 -7.91 7.78
N GLY A 283 -20.49 -8.12 8.83
CA GLY A 283 -20.42 -9.39 9.57
C GLY A 283 -19.83 -10.56 8.76
N ARG A 284 -19.07 -10.28 7.70
CA ARG A 284 -18.56 -11.27 6.73
C ARG A 284 -17.15 -11.78 7.01
N VAL A 285 -16.42 -11.14 7.93
CA VAL A 285 -15.08 -11.59 8.32
C VAL A 285 -15.18 -12.94 9.04
N THR A 286 -14.35 -13.87 8.60
CA THR A 286 -14.30 -15.25 9.10
C THR A 286 -13.13 -15.46 10.07
N GLU A 287 -13.24 -16.50 10.89
CA GLU A 287 -12.17 -16.91 11.80
C GLU A 287 -10.88 -17.25 11.04
N ASP A 288 -10.96 -18.00 9.93
CA ASP A 288 -9.80 -18.38 9.11
C ASP A 288 -9.00 -17.18 8.59
N GLN A 289 -9.70 -16.11 8.19
CA GLN A 289 -9.04 -14.87 7.77
C GLN A 289 -8.29 -14.21 8.92
N VAL A 290 -8.91 -14.16 10.09
CA VAL A 290 -8.33 -13.55 11.29
C VAL A 290 -7.15 -14.36 11.82
N THR A 291 -7.23 -15.69 11.82
CA THR A 291 -6.10 -16.56 12.19
C THR A 291 -4.96 -16.51 11.17
N SER A 292 -5.25 -16.26 9.88
CA SER A 292 -4.23 -15.95 8.87
C SER A 292 -3.49 -14.65 9.18
N ILE A 293 -4.23 -13.58 9.53
CA ILE A 293 -3.64 -12.30 9.96
C ILE A 293 -2.79 -12.49 11.23
N ALA A 294 -3.27 -13.25 12.22
CA ALA A 294 -2.54 -13.55 13.45
C ALA A 294 -1.19 -14.20 13.18
N ARG A 295 -1.16 -15.21 12.29
CA ARG A 295 0.09 -15.90 11.88
C ARG A 295 1.05 -14.94 11.18
N LYS A 296 0.55 -14.08 10.29
CA LYS A 296 1.37 -13.08 9.58
C LYS A 296 2.00 -12.07 10.54
N ILE A 297 1.21 -11.54 11.47
CA ILE A 297 1.66 -10.57 12.47
C ILE A 297 2.62 -11.20 13.48
N ALA A 298 2.35 -12.42 13.93
CA ALA A 298 3.27 -13.12 14.83
C ALA A 298 4.65 -13.34 14.19
N ARG A 299 4.71 -13.72 12.90
CA ARG A 299 5.98 -13.81 12.17
C ARG A 299 6.66 -12.44 12.08
N PHE A 300 5.92 -11.40 11.69
CA PHE A 300 6.44 -10.03 11.60
C PHE A 300 7.01 -9.53 12.94
N HIS A 301 6.26 -9.67 14.03
CA HIS A 301 6.71 -9.26 15.37
C HIS A 301 7.95 -10.02 15.85
N ARG A 302 8.09 -11.30 15.50
CA ARG A 302 9.27 -12.10 15.86
C ARG A 302 10.53 -11.55 15.19
N GLU A 303 10.41 -11.10 13.96
CA GLU A 303 11.50 -10.56 13.12
C GLU A 303 11.73 -9.06 13.31
N ALA A 304 10.74 -8.34 13.85
CA ALA A 304 10.81 -6.90 14.08
C ALA A 304 11.94 -6.52 15.06
N GLU A 305 12.59 -5.39 14.76
CA GLU A 305 13.69 -4.84 15.55
C GLU A 305 13.28 -4.62 17.01
N VAL A 306 14.10 -5.10 17.94
CA VAL A 306 13.93 -4.84 19.38
C VAL A 306 14.48 -3.47 19.70
N ILE A 307 13.67 -2.64 20.36
CA ILE A 307 14.01 -1.24 20.63
C ILE A 307 14.70 -1.11 21.99
N ALA A 308 15.85 -0.43 21.99
CA ALA A 308 16.72 -0.26 23.16
C ALA A 308 16.27 0.84 24.13
N GLU A 309 15.41 1.77 23.71
CA GLU A 309 14.88 2.85 24.56
C GLU A 309 13.34 2.84 24.52
N PRO A 310 12.67 2.18 25.48
CA PRO A 310 11.21 2.09 25.52
C PRO A 310 10.60 3.39 26.07
N PRO A 311 9.29 3.61 25.88
CA PRO A 311 8.62 4.70 26.56
C PRO A 311 8.62 4.47 28.08
N SER A 312 8.93 5.50 28.88
CA SER A 312 8.74 5.48 30.33
C SER A 312 7.26 5.41 30.70
N GLU A 313 6.95 5.00 31.93
CA GLU A 313 5.61 5.09 32.53
C GLU A 313 4.98 6.45 32.24
N SER A 314 5.72 7.53 32.51
CA SER A 314 5.22 8.88 32.32
C SER A 314 4.94 9.20 30.84
N GLN A 315 5.72 8.65 29.90
CA GLN A 315 5.43 8.79 28.47
C GLN A 315 4.18 8.01 28.05
N LEU A 316 3.92 6.84 28.65
CA LEU A 316 2.67 6.09 28.43
C LEU A 316 1.46 6.83 28.99
N LEU A 317 1.59 7.41 30.19
CA LEU A 317 0.55 8.25 30.78
C LEU A 317 0.26 9.47 29.90
N GLN A 318 1.30 10.21 29.46
CA GLN A 318 1.13 11.35 28.56
C GLN A 318 0.42 10.97 27.25
N ARG A 319 0.71 9.78 26.70
CA ARG A 319 0.01 9.28 25.52
C ARG A 319 -1.48 9.05 25.77
N PHE A 320 -1.85 8.58 26.96
CA PHE A 320 -3.25 8.39 27.34
C PHE A 320 -3.97 9.73 27.59
N LEU A 321 -3.28 10.68 28.22
CA LEU A 321 -3.80 12.03 28.51
C LEU A 321 -3.98 12.91 27.26
N ASN A 322 -3.48 12.48 26.11
CA ASN A 322 -3.62 13.20 24.83
C ASN A 322 -5.08 13.43 24.37
N LEU A 323 -6.06 12.80 25.01
CA LEU A 323 -7.50 13.07 24.82
C LEU A 323 -7.95 14.36 25.54
N GLN A 324 -7.23 14.81 26.57
CA GLN A 324 -7.57 15.98 27.37
C GLN A 324 -7.66 17.26 26.53
N GLU A 325 -6.72 17.47 25.60
CA GLU A 325 -6.74 18.66 24.73
C GLU A 325 -8.00 18.69 23.84
N PRO A 326 -8.34 17.65 23.04
CA PRO A 326 -9.59 17.63 22.29
C PRO A 326 -10.84 17.79 23.16
N VAL A 327 -10.87 17.18 24.35
CA VAL A 327 -11.98 17.30 25.29
C VAL A 327 -12.18 18.76 25.75
N SER A 328 -11.09 19.45 26.10
CA SER A 328 -11.16 20.88 26.46
C SER A 328 -11.65 21.78 25.32
N LYS A 329 -11.44 21.35 24.07
CA LYS A 329 -11.88 22.06 22.85
C LYS A 329 -13.26 21.61 22.35
N ALA A 330 -13.89 20.63 22.97
CA ALA A 330 -15.17 20.07 22.54
C ALA A 330 -16.34 21.05 22.69
N GLY A 331 -16.23 22.04 23.58
CA GLY A 331 -17.05 23.27 23.63
C GLY A 331 -18.58 23.09 23.69
N GLY A 332 -19.11 22.17 24.50
CA GLY A 332 -20.55 21.90 24.59
C GLY A 332 -21.04 20.73 23.70
N LEU A 333 -20.13 20.06 22.98
CA LEU A 333 -20.41 18.74 22.39
C LEU A 333 -20.45 17.62 23.43
N LEU A 334 -19.88 17.87 24.62
CA LEU A 334 -19.83 16.95 25.75
C LEU A 334 -20.52 17.61 26.94
N ASP A 335 -21.34 16.85 27.65
CA ASP A 335 -21.96 17.24 28.92
C ASP A 335 -21.00 17.00 30.11
N GLU A 336 -21.36 17.51 31.29
CA GLU A 336 -20.55 17.37 32.50
C GLU A 336 -20.29 15.90 32.84
N GLU A 337 -21.28 15.02 32.67
CA GLU A 337 -21.12 13.57 32.91
C GLU A 337 -20.05 12.95 31.99
N SER A 338 -20.02 13.33 30.71
CA SER A 338 -19.01 12.87 29.77
C SER A 338 -17.60 13.36 30.12
N LEU A 339 -17.49 14.58 30.66
CA LEU A 339 -16.22 15.14 31.13
C LEU A 339 -15.72 14.38 32.36
N ASP A 340 -16.58 14.12 33.34
CA ASP A 340 -16.27 13.38 34.55
C ASP A 340 -15.82 11.94 34.23
N ARG A 341 -16.47 11.29 33.27
CA ARG A 341 -16.09 9.96 32.77
C ARG A 341 -14.67 9.93 32.20
N VAL A 342 -14.32 10.93 31.38
CA VAL A 342 -12.96 11.05 30.83
C VAL A 342 -11.95 11.30 31.95
N GLU A 343 -12.23 12.22 32.86
CA GLU A 343 -11.33 12.54 33.97
C GLU A 343 -11.10 11.34 34.90
N SER A 344 -12.16 10.59 35.23
CA SER A 344 -12.07 9.35 36.01
C SER A 344 -11.16 8.32 35.33
N SER A 345 -11.24 8.20 34.01
CA SER A 345 -10.35 7.30 33.25
C SER A 345 -8.88 7.69 33.36
N PHE A 346 -8.57 8.98 33.43
CA PHE A 346 -7.20 9.48 33.57
C PHE A 346 -6.62 9.14 34.95
N GLU A 347 -7.40 9.30 36.01
CA GLU A 347 -6.98 8.94 37.37
C GLU A 347 -6.75 7.42 37.50
N GLN A 348 -7.68 6.62 36.97
CA GLN A 348 -7.56 5.17 37.02
C GLN A 348 -6.32 4.67 36.28
N VAL A 349 -6.01 5.23 35.11
CA VAL A 349 -4.82 4.87 34.34
C VAL A 349 -3.54 5.33 35.03
N ARG A 350 -3.52 6.53 35.64
CA ARG A 350 -2.38 7.00 36.43
C ARG A 350 -2.05 6.00 37.54
N SER A 351 -3.04 5.66 38.36
CA SER A 351 -2.87 4.69 39.44
C SER A 351 -2.45 3.31 38.91
N PHE A 352 -3.03 2.85 37.80
CA PHE A 352 -2.66 1.57 37.20
C PHE A 352 -1.19 1.55 36.75
N LEU A 353 -0.75 2.57 36.02
CA LEU A 353 0.60 2.66 35.48
C LEU A 353 1.67 2.78 36.58
N GLU A 354 1.41 3.58 37.62
CA GLU A 354 2.26 3.69 38.80
C GLU A 354 2.48 2.31 39.48
N ASN A 355 1.42 1.51 39.59
CA ASN A 355 1.48 0.18 40.21
C ASN A 355 2.10 -0.91 39.32
N HIS A 356 2.22 -0.68 38.00
CA HIS A 356 2.72 -1.67 37.03
C HIS A 356 4.02 -1.23 36.32
N ASP A 357 4.64 -0.16 36.79
CA ASP A 357 5.88 0.41 36.25
C ASP A 357 7.03 -0.61 36.17
N GLN A 358 7.15 -1.50 37.17
CA GLN A 358 8.14 -2.58 37.12
C GLN A 358 7.85 -3.60 36.00
N LEU A 359 6.59 -4.01 35.82
CA LEU A 359 6.22 -4.92 34.75
C LEU A 359 6.50 -4.31 33.38
N ILE A 360 6.22 -3.01 33.19
CA ILE A 360 6.52 -2.29 31.95
C ILE A 360 8.03 -2.33 31.65
N ARG A 361 8.87 -2.10 32.67
CA ARG A 361 10.32 -2.23 32.55
C ARG A 361 10.77 -3.65 32.23
N ASP A 362 10.23 -4.64 32.92
CA ASP A 362 10.58 -6.05 32.71
C ASP A 362 10.25 -6.47 31.28
N ARG A 363 9.10 -6.04 30.75
CA ARG A 363 8.72 -6.32 29.37
C ARG A 363 9.69 -5.74 28.35
N TYR A 364 10.17 -4.54 28.62
CA TYR A 364 11.26 -3.96 27.83
C TYR A 364 12.52 -4.83 27.89
N HIS A 365 13.00 -5.18 29.09
CA HIS A 365 14.20 -6.00 29.26
C HIS A 365 14.09 -7.38 28.59
N CYS A 366 12.88 -7.92 28.47
CA CYS A 366 12.58 -9.15 27.74
C CYS A 366 12.45 -8.97 26.21
N GLY A 367 12.58 -7.76 25.68
CA GLY A 367 12.53 -7.49 24.22
C GLY A 367 11.12 -7.52 23.62
N TRP A 368 10.09 -7.21 24.41
CA TRP A 368 8.70 -7.13 23.93
C TRP A 368 8.36 -5.80 23.25
N VAL A 369 9.20 -4.78 23.40
CA VAL A 369 9.05 -3.49 22.71
C VAL A 369 9.82 -3.55 21.38
N ARG A 370 9.10 -3.36 20.28
CA ARG A 370 9.62 -3.57 18.92
C ARG A 370 9.15 -2.50 17.94
N ASP A 371 9.88 -2.31 16.84
CA ASP A 371 9.44 -1.48 15.70
C ASP A 371 8.39 -2.25 14.88
N VAL A 372 7.13 -2.11 15.27
CA VAL A 372 5.97 -2.81 14.68
C VAL A 372 5.21 -1.92 13.67
N HIS A 373 3.93 -2.14 13.41
CA HIS A 373 3.11 -1.35 12.48
C HIS A 373 2.65 -0.02 13.10
N GLY A 374 2.27 -0.02 14.38
CA GLY A 374 1.83 1.14 15.15
C GLY A 374 0.34 1.51 15.00
N ASP A 375 -0.27 1.21 13.85
CA ASP A 375 -1.68 1.52 13.52
C ASP A 375 -2.48 0.30 13.00
N MET A 376 -2.38 -0.84 13.69
CA MET A 376 -3.00 -2.09 13.24
C MET A 376 -4.50 -2.17 13.60
N HIS A 377 -5.37 -1.74 12.70
CA HIS A 377 -6.82 -1.90 12.81
C HIS A 377 -7.47 -2.29 11.45
N SER A 378 -8.73 -2.73 11.43
CA SER A 378 -9.40 -3.26 10.22
C SER A 378 -9.51 -2.28 9.05
N GLY A 379 -9.34 -0.97 9.29
CA GLY A 379 -9.28 0.05 8.24
C GLY A 379 -7.99 -0.02 7.41
N ASN A 380 -6.95 -0.61 7.98
CA ASN A 380 -5.62 -0.73 7.41
C ASN A 380 -5.34 -2.16 6.89
N ILE A 381 -6.39 -2.96 6.67
CA ILE A 381 -6.29 -4.37 6.27
C ILE A 381 -7.21 -4.67 5.08
N PHE A 382 -6.65 -5.36 4.08
CA PHE A 382 -7.38 -5.95 2.95
C PHE A 382 -7.27 -7.48 2.97
N LEU A 383 -8.40 -8.16 2.77
CA LEU A 383 -8.57 -9.61 2.90
C LEU A 383 -8.27 -10.38 1.61
N TYR A 384 -7.05 -10.21 1.08
CA TYR A 384 -6.50 -11.08 0.04
C TYR A 384 -6.11 -12.45 0.62
N GLU A 385 -5.71 -13.40 -0.24
CA GLU A 385 -5.20 -14.72 0.19
C GLU A 385 -4.01 -14.59 1.15
N ASP A 386 -3.06 -13.69 0.82
CA ASP A 386 -2.12 -13.13 1.78
C ASP A 386 -2.62 -11.75 2.23
N PRO A 387 -3.08 -11.58 3.48
CA PRO A 387 -3.67 -10.31 3.95
C PRO A 387 -2.71 -9.14 3.76
N VAL A 388 -3.19 -8.07 3.14
CA VAL A 388 -2.42 -6.83 2.96
C VAL A 388 -2.68 -5.93 4.17
N ILE A 389 -1.63 -5.65 4.93
CA ILE A 389 -1.66 -4.73 6.08
C ILE A 389 -0.79 -3.54 5.70
N PHE A 390 -1.39 -2.35 5.60
CA PHE A 390 -0.78 -1.16 5.01
C PHE A 390 -0.98 0.07 5.90
N ASP A 391 -0.36 1.18 5.51
CA ASP A 391 -0.39 2.45 6.25
C ASP A 391 0.31 2.40 7.63
N CYS A 392 1.43 1.69 7.70
CA CYS A 392 2.33 1.71 8.86
C CYS A 392 2.82 3.14 9.16
N ILE A 393 2.84 3.54 10.44
CA ILE A 393 3.19 4.90 10.85
C ILE A 393 4.67 5.21 10.53
N GLU A 394 4.91 6.06 9.54
CA GLU A 394 6.24 6.42 9.06
C GLU A 394 6.85 7.62 9.76
N PHE A 395 6.01 8.55 10.23
CA PHE A 395 6.45 9.89 10.59
C PHE A 395 6.98 10.04 12.02
N ASN A 396 6.59 9.16 12.93
CA ASN A 396 7.03 9.21 14.32
C ASN A 396 7.27 7.79 14.84
N PRO A 397 8.55 7.39 15.03
CA PRO A 397 8.90 6.08 15.55
C PRO A 397 8.21 5.74 16.88
N ALA A 398 7.98 6.73 17.75
CA ALA A 398 7.38 6.51 19.07
C ALA A 398 5.98 5.86 19.01
N PHE A 399 5.25 6.00 17.90
CA PHE A 399 3.92 5.38 17.71
C PHE A 399 3.97 3.94 17.20
N ARG A 400 5.09 3.50 16.62
CA ARG A 400 5.30 2.13 16.15
C ARG A 400 6.34 1.34 16.95
N GLN A 401 7.20 2.03 17.70
CA GLN A 401 8.15 1.44 18.65
C GLN A 401 7.43 1.25 19.98
N ILE A 402 6.65 0.17 20.04
CA ILE A 402 5.71 -0.11 21.12
C ILE A 402 5.79 -1.58 21.52
N ASP A 403 5.19 -1.90 22.67
CA ASP A 403 4.99 -3.28 23.07
C ASP A 403 4.16 -4.04 22.03
N VAL A 404 4.57 -5.26 21.67
CA VAL A 404 3.82 -6.11 20.73
C VAL A 404 2.39 -6.37 21.18
N LEU A 405 2.13 -6.44 22.50
CA LEU A 405 0.78 -6.56 23.04
C LEU A 405 -0.04 -5.29 22.85
N ASN A 406 0.60 -4.11 22.74
CA ASN A 406 -0.09 -2.86 22.44
C ASN A 406 -0.59 -2.83 20.98
N GLU A 407 0.18 -3.36 20.04
CA GLU A 407 -0.28 -3.55 18.65
C GLU A 407 -1.42 -4.57 18.56
N VAL A 408 -1.25 -5.74 19.17
CA VAL A 408 -2.27 -6.81 19.22
C VAL A 408 -3.57 -6.31 19.87
N ALA A 409 -3.45 -5.53 20.96
CA ALA A 409 -4.59 -4.94 21.66
C ALA A 409 -5.40 -4.02 20.75
N PHE A 410 -4.76 -3.32 19.82
CA PHE A 410 -5.46 -2.42 18.91
C PHE A 410 -6.41 -3.20 18.02
N PHE A 411 -5.92 -4.27 17.39
CA PHE A 411 -6.73 -5.06 16.49
C PHE A 411 -7.82 -5.87 17.22
N CYS A 412 -7.51 -6.41 18.39
CA CYS A 412 -8.51 -7.03 19.28
C CYS A 412 -9.64 -6.05 19.65
N MET A 413 -9.28 -4.85 20.13
CA MET A 413 -10.23 -3.81 20.50
C MET A 413 -11.08 -3.37 19.30
N ASP A 414 -10.47 -3.25 18.11
CA ASP A 414 -11.18 -2.87 16.89
C ASP A 414 -12.23 -3.92 16.50
N MET A 415 -11.93 -5.23 16.58
CA MET A 415 -12.92 -6.28 16.34
C MET A 415 -14.07 -6.27 17.37
N GLU A 416 -13.75 -6.06 18.64
CA GLU A 416 -14.74 -5.95 19.72
C GLU A 416 -15.62 -4.72 19.56
N ALA A 417 -15.09 -3.62 19.00
CA ALA A 417 -15.88 -2.47 18.61
C ALA A 417 -16.92 -2.79 17.52
N TYR A 418 -16.73 -3.84 16.73
CA TYR A 418 -17.72 -4.36 15.79
C TYR A 418 -18.58 -5.50 16.38
N GLY A 419 -18.48 -5.77 17.69
CA GLY A 419 -19.22 -6.85 18.37
C GLY A 419 -18.72 -8.25 18.01
N ARG A 420 -17.45 -8.39 17.60
CA ARG A 420 -16.82 -9.65 17.20
C ARG A 420 -15.78 -10.12 18.22
N ASP A 421 -16.21 -10.30 19.47
CA ASP A 421 -15.41 -10.89 20.55
C ASP A 421 -14.91 -12.31 20.21
N ASP A 422 -15.68 -13.04 19.41
CA ASP A 422 -15.31 -14.35 18.86
C ASP A 422 -14.04 -14.27 18.00
N LEU A 423 -13.97 -13.31 17.08
CA LEU A 423 -12.81 -13.09 16.22
C LEU A 423 -11.62 -12.53 17.00
N SER A 424 -11.86 -11.61 17.94
CA SER A 424 -10.81 -11.09 18.81
C SER A 424 -10.14 -12.21 19.61
N SER A 425 -10.95 -13.12 20.17
CA SER A 425 -10.46 -14.27 20.91
C SER A 425 -9.68 -15.24 20.03
N ALA A 426 -10.18 -15.54 18.82
CA ALA A 426 -9.50 -16.42 17.88
C ALA A 426 -8.16 -15.84 17.39
N PHE A 427 -8.13 -14.52 17.10
CA PHE A 427 -6.91 -13.78 16.77
C PHE A 427 -5.88 -13.92 17.89
N LEU A 428 -6.27 -13.55 19.11
CA LEU A 428 -5.37 -13.50 20.24
C LEU A 428 -4.82 -14.87 20.58
N LYS A 429 -5.68 -15.89 20.62
CA LYS A 429 -5.28 -17.28 20.85
C LYS A 429 -4.24 -17.72 19.82
N THR A 430 -4.53 -17.53 18.54
CA THR A 430 -3.63 -17.92 17.45
C THR A 430 -2.31 -17.14 17.53
N TYR A 431 -2.34 -15.84 17.82
CA TYR A 431 -1.13 -15.04 17.96
C TYR A 431 -0.24 -15.56 19.10
N LEU A 432 -0.85 -15.86 20.26
CA LEU A 432 -0.13 -16.31 21.46
C LEU A 432 0.47 -17.71 21.32
N GLU A 433 -0.09 -18.57 20.46
CA GLU A 433 0.52 -19.86 20.10
C GLU A 433 1.91 -19.69 19.44
N TYR A 434 2.14 -18.57 18.74
CA TYR A 434 3.41 -18.27 18.07
C TYR A 434 4.29 -17.33 18.89
N ILE A 435 3.71 -16.39 19.62
CA ILE A 435 4.43 -15.45 20.48
C ILE A 435 3.83 -15.49 21.89
N PRO A 436 4.47 -16.15 22.86
CA PRO A 436 4.00 -16.19 24.24
C PRO A 436 4.31 -14.88 24.99
N ALA A 437 3.89 -13.74 24.43
CA ALA A 437 4.13 -12.41 24.99
C ALA A 437 3.23 -12.08 26.18
N MET A 438 2.19 -12.88 26.44
CA MET A 438 1.20 -12.67 27.50
C MET A 438 1.36 -13.73 28.58
N LEU A 439 2.23 -13.45 29.54
CA LEU A 439 2.27 -14.16 30.83
C LEU A 439 1.10 -13.67 31.71
N PRO A 440 0.69 -14.41 32.76
CA PRO A 440 -0.44 -14.02 33.62
C PRO A 440 -0.36 -12.59 34.14
N GLU A 441 0.84 -12.12 34.48
CA GLU A 441 1.08 -10.77 34.99
C GLU A 441 0.83 -9.69 33.92
N ALA A 442 0.90 -10.04 32.63
CA ALA A 442 0.71 -9.12 31.51
C ALA A 442 -0.75 -9.01 31.03
N GLU A 443 -1.68 -9.81 31.57
CA GLU A 443 -3.11 -9.74 31.20
C GLU A 443 -3.72 -8.38 31.54
N ALA A 444 -3.41 -7.85 32.73
CA ALA A 444 -3.86 -6.52 33.15
C ALA A 444 -3.27 -5.43 32.25
N LEU A 445 -2.01 -5.56 31.84
CA LEU A 445 -1.36 -4.64 30.92
C LEU A 445 -1.99 -4.69 29.52
N PHE A 446 -2.40 -5.88 29.06
CA PHE A 446 -3.12 -6.02 27.79
C PHE A 446 -4.48 -5.32 27.80
N LEU A 447 -5.22 -5.42 28.91
CA LEU A 447 -6.47 -4.66 29.10
C LEU A 447 -6.23 -3.14 29.11
N TYR A 448 -5.15 -2.67 29.75
CA TYR A 448 -4.72 -1.28 29.65
C TYR A 448 -4.40 -0.88 28.21
N PHE A 449 -3.69 -1.71 27.44
CA PHE A 449 -3.43 -1.38 26.04
C PHE A 449 -4.72 -1.31 25.21
N LYS A 450 -5.71 -2.18 25.47
CA LYS A 450 -7.02 -2.08 24.82
C LYS A 450 -7.76 -0.80 25.20
N SER A 451 -7.71 -0.39 26.47
CA SER A 451 -8.28 0.89 26.90
C SER A 451 -7.57 2.07 26.26
N TYR A 452 -6.24 2.05 26.17
CA TYR A 452 -5.45 3.06 25.47
C TYR A 452 -5.82 3.16 24.00
N ARG A 453 -5.99 2.04 23.30
CA ARG A 453 -6.38 2.05 21.88
C ARG A 453 -7.82 2.52 21.67
N ALA A 454 -8.73 2.18 22.58
CA ALA A 454 -10.07 2.75 22.60
C ALA A 454 -10.03 4.27 22.83
N ASN A 455 -9.21 4.77 23.77
CA ASN A 455 -8.95 6.20 23.99
C ASN A 455 -8.45 6.89 22.71
N VAL A 456 -7.48 6.30 21.99
CA VAL A 456 -6.99 6.83 20.70
C VAL A 456 -8.12 6.96 19.68
N ARG A 457 -8.99 5.94 19.55
CA ARG A 457 -10.14 6.02 18.65
C ARG A 457 -11.17 7.05 19.11
N ALA A 458 -11.44 7.16 20.41
CA ALA A 458 -12.31 8.22 20.95
C ALA A 458 -11.75 9.60 20.58
N LYS A 459 -10.44 9.83 20.82
CA LYS A 459 -9.75 11.08 20.46
C LYS A 459 -9.93 11.46 19.00
N VAL A 460 -9.68 10.53 18.08
CA VAL A 460 -9.79 10.78 16.63
C VAL A 460 -11.22 11.16 16.24
N ASN A 461 -12.21 10.43 16.76
CA ASN A 461 -13.61 10.71 16.49
C ASN A 461 -14.08 12.04 17.11
N LEU A 462 -13.61 12.40 18.30
CA LEU A 462 -13.91 13.71 18.90
C LEU A 462 -13.31 14.87 18.09
N LEU A 463 -12.07 14.73 17.62
CA LEU A 463 -11.45 15.72 16.73
C LEU A 463 -12.25 15.89 15.43
N GLN A 464 -12.75 14.79 14.87
CA GLN A 464 -13.62 14.81 13.71
C GLN A 464 -14.96 15.51 14.01
N ALA A 465 -15.60 15.21 15.14
CA ALA A 465 -16.83 15.87 15.57
C ALA A 465 -16.64 17.38 15.77
N ILE A 466 -15.50 17.81 16.32
CA ILE A 466 -15.15 19.23 16.47
C ILE A 466 -15.01 19.91 15.10
N GLN A 467 -14.35 19.25 14.13
CA GLN A 467 -14.18 19.77 12.77
C GLN A 467 -15.51 19.85 12.01
N GLN A 468 -16.43 18.94 12.28
CA GLN A 468 -17.73 18.83 11.61
C GLN A 468 -18.88 19.47 12.39
N ARG A 469 -18.57 20.29 13.41
CA ARG A 469 -19.55 20.88 14.34
C ARG A 469 -20.71 21.61 13.64
N GLU A 470 -20.42 22.30 12.54
CA GLU A 470 -21.40 23.09 11.78
C GLU A 470 -22.10 22.29 10.67
N GLU A 471 -21.66 21.06 10.40
CA GLU A 471 -22.20 20.22 9.31
C GLU A 471 -23.03 19.06 9.86
N ASN A 472 -22.38 18.09 10.51
CA ASN A 472 -23.02 16.90 11.07
C ASN A 472 -22.06 16.15 12.04
N PRO A 473 -21.93 16.60 13.29
CA PRO A 473 -21.01 15.98 14.25
C PRO A 473 -21.53 14.64 14.81
N GLU A 474 -22.81 14.32 14.63
CA GLU A 474 -23.51 13.24 15.36
C GLU A 474 -22.88 11.86 15.16
N THR A 475 -22.48 11.53 13.92
CA THR A 475 -21.88 10.22 13.64
C THR A 475 -20.53 10.06 14.32
N ALA A 476 -19.68 11.08 14.22
CA ALA A 476 -18.37 11.09 14.87
C ALA A 476 -18.51 11.12 16.40
N LEU A 477 -19.52 11.83 16.93
CA LEU A 477 -19.80 11.86 18.36
C LEU A 477 -20.32 10.52 18.88
N ALA A 478 -21.17 9.83 18.11
CA ALA A 478 -21.62 8.47 18.44
C ALA A 478 -20.44 7.49 18.49
N ASP A 479 -19.52 7.57 17.54
CA ASP A 479 -18.29 6.77 17.56
C ASP A 479 -17.38 7.16 18.74
N PHE A 480 -17.27 8.44 19.10
CA PHE A 480 -16.57 8.86 20.32
C PHE A 480 -17.13 8.15 21.56
N PHE A 481 -18.46 8.19 21.77
CA PHE A 481 -19.08 7.56 22.93
C PHE A 481 -18.98 6.03 22.93
N LYS A 482 -19.04 5.41 21.75
CA LYS A 482 -18.79 3.98 21.57
C LYS A 482 -17.40 3.59 22.08
N TYR A 483 -16.35 4.31 21.67
CA TYR A 483 -15.00 4.01 22.09
C TYR A 483 -14.74 4.42 23.55
N LEU A 484 -15.40 5.46 24.06
CA LEU A 484 -15.38 5.81 25.49
C LEU A 484 -15.94 4.65 26.34
N GLY A 485 -17.08 4.08 25.94
CA GLY A 485 -17.67 2.92 26.64
C GLY A 485 -16.79 1.65 26.59
N LEU A 486 -16.13 1.39 25.46
CA LEU A 486 -15.15 0.30 25.37
C LEU A 486 -13.96 0.52 26.30
N MET A 487 -13.41 1.73 26.31
CA MET A 487 -12.32 2.12 27.20
C MET A 487 -12.69 1.84 28.66
N GLU A 488 -13.85 2.32 29.11
CA GLU A 488 -14.38 2.09 30.46
C GLU A 488 -14.59 0.60 30.76
N THR A 489 -15.10 -0.16 29.79
CA THR A 489 -15.28 -1.62 29.94
C THR A 489 -13.96 -2.32 30.23
N TYR A 490 -12.87 -1.98 29.54
CA TYR A 490 -11.56 -2.56 29.83
C TYR A 490 -11.00 -2.07 31.16
N LEU A 491 -11.13 -0.79 31.46
CA LEU A 491 -10.66 -0.21 32.72
C LEU A 491 -11.37 -0.82 33.94
N SER A 492 -12.67 -1.10 33.85
CA SER A 492 -13.44 -1.76 34.92
C SER A 492 -12.96 -3.19 35.25
N LYS A 493 -12.23 -3.82 34.32
CA LYS A 493 -11.65 -5.17 34.49
C LYS A 493 -10.22 -5.13 35.00
N LEU A 494 -9.61 -3.95 35.15
CA LEU A 494 -8.28 -3.83 35.74
C LEU A 494 -8.34 -4.19 37.22
N PRO A 495 -7.28 -4.81 37.77
CA PRO A 495 -7.21 -5.10 39.19
C PRO A 495 -7.28 -3.79 39.99
N ALA A 496 -7.99 -3.83 41.13
CA ALA A 496 -8.00 -2.71 42.06
C ALA A 496 -6.57 -2.39 42.52
N PRO A 497 -6.25 -1.12 42.79
CA PRO A 497 -4.93 -0.76 43.33
C PRO A 497 -4.70 -1.56 44.61
N THR A 498 -3.61 -2.32 44.64
CA THR A 498 -3.14 -2.97 45.86
C THR A 498 -2.73 -1.88 46.83
N THR A 499 -3.55 -1.61 47.84
CA THR A 499 -3.17 -0.78 48.98
C THR A 499 -2.00 -1.48 49.68
N GLY A 500 -0.78 -0.99 49.43
CA GLY A 500 0.42 -1.37 50.17
C GLY A 500 0.44 -0.81 51.58
#